data_AF-A0AAN5DH87-F1
#
_entry.id   AF-A0AAN5DH87-F1
#
_cell.length_a   1.000
_cell.length_b   1.000
_cell.length_c   1.000
_cell.angle_alpha   90.00
_cell.angle_beta   90.00
_cell.angle_gamma   90.00
#
_symmetry.space_group_name_H-M   'P 1'
#
loop_
_entity.id
_entity.type
_entity.pdbx_description
1 polymer ?
#
loop_
_entity_poly.entity_id
_entity_poly.type
_entity_poly.pdbx_seq_one_letter_code
_entity_poly.pdbx_strand_id
1 'polypeptide(L)'
;TPPVPTTTTASPNHTAIISIIERLKQSYTAVCAIRRISELATRSDHQNVTPMDSATGNYDLLPSTPAFMNESGRILATSLVEFATTSFDEFATFSRDEQWLLLSSFLKPFHVSDSAFRSIAAFGEKWTRHFTSYTRFMDVEYIEQYTAASGTPHLEEAMRMSRHHHEQNVKPVRMDYARFGPSEEELAAMLGLVFWNIDMDREVRHEILDIAGRYRTRILEDLRRHYARRNFAEYGQRMGELMCLCNLVLTKVSMCKHTFEVARLLDVIEEDSFAYTLQRNY
;
A
#
# COMPACT_ATOMS: atom_id res chain seq x y z
N THR A 1 -18.01 69.67 -1.29
CA THR A 1 -17.27 68.60 -0.58
C THR A 1 -17.45 67.32 -1.36
N PRO A 2 -16.38 66.69 -1.88
CA PRO A 2 -16.51 65.45 -2.64
C PRO A 2 -16.71 64.26 -1.69
N PRO A 3 -17.35 63.15 -2.14
CA PRO A 3 -17.62 62.01 -1.28
C PRO A 3 -16.36 61.17 -1.07
N VAL A 4 -16.17 60.74 0.17
CA VAL A 4 -15.07 59.87 0.61
C VAL A 4 -15.28 58.46 0.05
N PRO A 5 -14.27 57.81 -0.55
CA PRO A 5 -14.39 56.44 -1.02
C PRO A 5 -14.36 55.47 0.17
N THR A 6 -15.44 54.71 0.32
CA THR A 6 -15.53 53.56 1.23
C THR A 6 -14.63 52.44 0.72
N THR A 7 -13.51 52.22 1.40
CA THR A 7 -12.64 51.06 1.24
C THR A 7 -13.38 49.81 1.73
N THR A 8 -13.86 49.00 0.80
CA THR A 8 -14.34 47.65 1.07
C THR A 8 -13.13 46.76 1.39
N THR A 9 -12.90 46.50 2.67
CA THR A 9 -11.92 45.50 3.12
C THR A 9 -12.41 44.12 2.69
N ALA A 10 -11.80 43.57 1.64
CA ALA A 10 -11.92 42.17 1.29
C ALA A 10 -11.37 41.32 2.44
N SER A 11 -12.21 40.47 3.04
CA SER A 11 -11.78 39.46 4.01
C SER A 11 -10.71 38.55 3.38
N PRO A 12 -9.67 38.17 4.13
CA PRO A 12 -8.67 37.24 3.64
C PRO A 12 -9.36 35.90 3.32
N ASN A 13 -9.21 35.44 2.09
CA ASN A 13 -9.57 34.08 1.67
C ASN A 13 -8.90 33.11 2.65
N HIS A 14 -9.68 32.50 3.55
CA HIS A 14 -9.27 31.30 4.26
C HIS A 14 -9.00 30.24 3.20
N THR A 15 -7.74 30.06 2.81
CA THR A 15 -7.30 28.90 2.05
C THR A 15 -7.73 27.69 2.85
N ALA A 16 -8.78 27.01 2.39
CA ALA A 16 -9.34 25.86 3.08
C ALA A 16 -8.21 24.86 3.29
N ILE A 17 -7.85 24.60 4.55
CA ILE A 17 -6.82 23.62 4.89
C ILE A 17 -7.27 22.30 4.29
N ILE A 18 -6.55 21.82 3.26
CA ILE A 18 -6.86 20.57 2.59
C ILE A 18 -6.84 19.46 3.65
N SER A 19 -7.90 18.66 3.67
CA SER A 19 -8.05 17.47 4.50
C SER A 19 -6.83 16.56 4.31
N ILE A 20 -6.27 16.02 5.41
CA ILE A 20 -5.13 15.10 5.33
C ILE A 20 -5.55 13.82 4.61
N ILE A 21 -6.79 13.38 4.77
CA ILE A 21 -7.34 12.22 4.04
C ILE A 21 -7.40 12.51 2.53
N GLU A 22 -7.85 13.70 2.14
CA GLU A 22 -7.88 14.07 0.72
C GLU A 22 -6.47 14.10 0.11
N ARG A 23 -5.49 14.63 0.85
CA ARG A 23 -4.08 14.61 0.44
C ARG A 23 -3.56 13.17 0.30
N LEU A 24 -3.82 12.30 1.29
CA LEU A 24 -3.42 10.88 1.25
C LEU A 24 -4.07 10.14 0.06
N LYS A 25 -5.34 10.44 -0.25
CA LYS A 25 -6.06 9.86 -1.38
C LYS A 25 -5.46 10.30 -2.72
N GLN A 26 -5.10 11.58 -2.86
CA GLN A 26 -4.41 12.10 -4.03
C GLN A 26 -3.04 11.43 -4.22
N SER A 27 -2.26 11.32 -3.14
CA SER A 27 -0.96 10.62 -3.15
C SER A 27 -1.13 9.14 -3.52
N TYR A 28 -2.12 8.45 -2.97
CA TYR A 28 -2.42 7.05 -3.32
C TYR A 28 -2.75 6.90 -4.80
N THR A 29 -3.59 7.79 -5.34
CA THR A 29 -3.94 7.81 -6.77
C THR A 29 -2.71 8.00 -7.65
N ALA A 30 -1.79 8.90 -7.26
CA ALA A 30 -0.53 9.11 -7.96
C ALA A 30 0.35 7.85 -7.94
N VAL A 31 0.49 7.18 -6.78
CA VAL A 31 1.22 5.90 -6.67
C VAL A 31 0.63 4.85 -7.60
N CYS A 32 -0.71 4.70 -7.64
CA CYS A 32 -1.38 3.77 -8.53
C CYS A 32 -1.06 4.06 -10.00
N ALA A 33 -1.12 5.33 -10.41
CA ALA A 33 -0.82 5.74 -11.78
C ALA A 33 0.65 5.49 -12.15
N ILE A 34 1.60 5.87 -11.28
CA ILE A 34 3.04 5.66 -11.49
C ILE A 34 3.32 4.16 -11.62
N ARG A 35 2.84 3.34 -10.69
CA ARG A 35 3.04 1.88 -10.73
C ARG A 35 2.46 1.27 -11.99
N ARG A 36 1.23 1.65 -12.37
CA ARG A 36 0.59 1.17 -13.60
C ARG A 36 1.46 1.44 -14.82
N ILE A 37 1.86 2.69 -15.01
CA ILE A 37 2.62 3.11 -16.20
C ILE A 37 3.98 2.41 -16.22
N SER A 38 4.71 2.44 -15.11
CA SER A 38 6.04 1.84 -15.00
C SER A 38 6.00 0.32 -15.21
N GLU A 39 5.05 -0.39 -14.61
CA GLU A 39 4.94 -1.85 -14.78
C GLU A 39 4.45 -2.27 -16.17
N LEU A 40 3.61 -1.46 -16.84
CA LEU A 40 3.22 -1.73 -18.22
C LEU A 40 4.36 -1.48 -19.19
N ALA A 41 5.22 -0.49 -18.91
CA ALA A 41 6.39 -0.18 -19.72
C ALA A 41 7.49 -1.27 -19.66
N THR A 42 7.48 -2.13 -18.64
CA THR A 42 8.42 -3.26 -18.50
C THR A 42 7.91 -4.55 -19.13
N ARG A 43 6.72 -4.52 -19.77
CA ARG A 43 6.21 -5.67 -20.50
C ARG A 43 7.03 -5.92 -21.76
N SER A 44 7.10 -7.20 -22.14
CA SER A 44 7.71 -7.61 -23.41
C SER A 44 6.83 -7.24 -24.60
N ASP A 45 7.40 -7.21 -25.81
CA ASP A 45 6.71 -6.70 -27.01
C ASP A 45 5.35 -7.36 -27.29
N HIS A 46 5.24 -8.67 -27.02
CA HIS A 46 4.01 -9.44 -27.22
C HIS A 46 2.95 -9.23 -26.12
N GLN A 47 3.30 -8.48 -25.07
CA GLN A 47 2.44 -8.12 -23.94
C GLN A 47 2.17 -6.60 -23.89
N ASN A 48 2.63 -5.86 -24.92
CA ASN A 48 2.47 -4.42 -24.99
C ASN A 48 1.00 -4.03 -25.04
N VAL A 49 0.70 -2.95 -24.32
CA VAL A 49 -0.64 -2.36 -24.20
C VAL A 49 -0.60 -1.00 -24.89
N THR A 50 -1.65 -0.64 -25.61
CA THR A 50 -1.71 0.70 -26.21
C THR A 50 -1.73 1.77 -25.12
N PRO A 51 -1.21 2.99 -25.36
CA PRO A 51 -1.24 4.05 -24.36
C PRO A 51 -2.65 4.37 -23.86
N MET A 52 -3.66 4.27 -24.73
CA MET A 52 -5.06 4.51 -24.38
C MET A 52 -5.61 3.42 -23.46
N ASP A 53 -5.35 2.16 -23.77
CA ASP A 53 -5.73 1.02 -22.93
C ASP A 53 -5.04 1.07 -21.56
N SER A 54 -3.77 1.47 -21.53
CA SER A 54 -3.04 1.72 -20.28
C SER A 54 -3.71 2.82 -19.44
N ALA A 55 -4.16 3.92 -20.07
CA ALA A 55 -4.78 5.04 -19.37
C ALA A 55 -6.15 4.66 -18.77
N THR A 56 -6.96 3.91 -19.53
CA THR A 56 -8.32 3.49 -19.14
C THR A 56 -8.35 2.26 -18.23
N GLY A 57 -7.22 1.55 -18.06
CA GLY A 57 -7.20 0.31 -17.28
C GLY A 57 -7.64 -0.91 -18.07
N ASN A 58 -7.74 -0.82 -19.39
CA ASN A 58 -8.16 -1.90 -20.28
C ASN A 58 -6.98 -2.79 -20.67
N TYR A 59 -6.42 -3.52 -19.72
CA TYR A 59 -5.31 -4.45 -19.97
C TYR A 59 -5.45 -5.74 -19.20
N ASP A 60 -4.90 -6.81 -19.77
CA ASP A 60 -4.86 -8.10 -19.09
C ASP A 60 -3.91 -8.05 -17.90
N LEU A 61 -4.38 -8.60 -16.79
CA LEU A 61 -3.53 -8.93 -15.66
C LEU A 61 -2.81 -10.23 -15.95
N LEU A 62 -1.51 -10.26 -15.70
CA LEU A 62 -0.69 -11.44 -15.96
C LEU A 62 -0.30 -12.11 -14.64
N PRO A 63 -0.12 -13.44 -14.60
CA PRO A 63 0.47 -14.09 -13.45
C PRO A 63 1.87 -13.52 -13.15
N SER A 64 2.20 -13.44 -11.87
CA SER A 64 3.49 -12.94 -11.40
C SER A 64 4.61 -13.97 -11.60
N THR A 65 5.84 -13.50 -11.58
CA THR A 65 7.06 -14.32 -11.42
C THR A 65 7.92 -13.74 -10.29
N PRO A 66 8.87 -14.51 -9.72
CA PRO A 66 9.80 -13.97 -8.72
C PRO A 66 10.61 -12.78 -9.25
N ALA A 67 11.11 -12.88 -10.49
CA ALA A 67 11.86 -11.81 -11.15
C ALA A 67 11.03 -10.52 -11.26
N PHE A 68 9.77 -10.62 -11.69
CA PHE A 68 8.91 -9.45 -11.78
C PHE A 68 8.52 -8.89 -10.40
N MET A 69 8.34 -9.74 -9.39
CA MET A 69 8.09 -9.30 -8.02
C MET A 69 9.26 -8.46 -7.49
N ASN A 70 10.49 -8.84 -7.82
CA ASN A 70 11.69 -8.08 -7.50
C ASN A 70 11.70 -6.70 -8.18
N GLU A 71 11.41 -6.65 -9.48
CA GLU A 71 11.35 -5.41 -10.27
C GLU A 71 10.23 -4.47 -9.78
N SER A 72 9.00 -4.99 -9.67
CA SER A 72 7.85 -4.22 -9.21
C SER A 72 7.98 -3.74 -7.77
N GLY A 73 8.73 -4.46 -6.92
CA GLY A 73 9.11 -3.98 -5.59
C GLY A 73 9.88 -2.66 -5.66
N ARG A 74 10.83 -2.51 -6.58
CA ARG A 74 11.62 -1.27 -6.76
C ARG A 74 10.76 -0.11 -7.27
N ILE A 75 9.86 -0.41 -8.20
CA ILE A 75 8.86 0.56 -8.71
C ILE A 75 7.98 1.04 -7.55
N LEU A 76 7.47 0.13 -6.73
CA LEU A 76 6.68 0.48 -5.55
C LEU A 76 7.47 1.34 -4.58
N ALA A 77 8.68 0.94 -4.20
CA ALA A 77 9.52 1.70 -3.26
C ALA A 77 9.74 3.14 -3.72
N THR A 78 10.04 3.34 -5.00
CA THR A 78 10.23 4.68 -5.59
C THR A 78 8.93 5.48 -5.59
N SER A 79 7.81 4.83 -5.90
CA SER A 79 6.49 5.49 -5.86
C SER A 79 6.09 5.89 -4.43
N LEU A 80 6.50 5.13 -3.42
CA LEU A 80 6.23 5.44 -2.02
C LEU A 80 7.04 6.62 -1.49
N VAL A 81 8.20 6.92 -2.08
CA VAL A 81 8.92 8.18 -1.80
C VAL A 81 8.02 9.36 -2.16
N GLU A 82 7.44 9.36 -3.36
CA GLU A 82 6.50 10.40 -3.79
C GLU A 82 5.29 10.45 -2.86
N PHE A 83 4.70 9.30 -2.53
CA PHE A 83 3.59 9.24 -1.57
C PHE A 83 3.92 9.95 -0.25
N ALA A 84 5.08 9.66 0.34
CA ALA A 84 5.48 10.21 1.63
C ALA A 84 5.76 11.71 1.53
N THR A 85 6.49 12.15 0.49
CA THR A 85 6.81 13.56 0.25
C THR A 85 5.57 14.41 -0.02
N THR A 86 4.60 13.90 -0.79
CA THR A 86 3.35 14.63 -1.06
C THR A 86 2.42 14.64 0.15
N SER A 87 2.40 13.57 0.94
CA SER A 87 1.44 13.42 2.05
C SER A 87 1.90 14.11 3.33
N PHE A 88 3.20 14.15 3.60
CA PHE A 88 3.78 14.56 4.88
C PHE A 88 4.90 15.56 4.68
N ASP A 89 4.63 16.83 5.03
CA ASP A 89 5.51 17.95 4.72
C ASP A 89 6.91 17.77 5.36
N GLU A 90 6.97 17.23 6.58
CA GLU A 90 8.22 16.98 7.31
C GLU A 90 9.05 15.82 6.74
N PHE A 91 8.48 14.93 5.92
CA PHE A 91 9.23 13.77 5.41
C PHE A 91 10.47 14.19 4.62
N ALA A 92 10.37 15.30 3.87
CA ALA A 92 11.48 15.84 3.09
C ALA A 92 12.64 16.38 3.95
N THR A 93 12.43 16.65 5.24
CA THR A 93 13.45 17.19 6.14
C THR A 93 14.24 16.10 6.87
N PHE A 94 13.78 14.84 6.81
CA PHE A 94 14.46 13.71 7.43
C PHE A 94 15.74 13.32 6.69
N SER A 95 16.65 12.64 7.40
CA SER A 95 17.84 12.06 6.77
C SER A 95 17.45 10.95 5.78
N ARG A 96 18.36 10.58 4.87
CA ARG A 96 18.10 9.48 3.93
C ARG A 96 17.85 8.15 4.63
N ASP A 97 18.56 7.88 5.73
CA ASP A 97 18.39 6.66 6.52
C ASP A 97 17.03 6.65 7.23
N GLU A 98 16.57 7.80 7.72
CA GLU A 98 15.25 7.95 8.34
C GLU A 98 14.11 7.83 7.32
N GLN A 99 14.26 8.45 6.15
CA GLN A 99 13.33 8.30 5.04
C GLN A 99 13.22 6.84 4.63
N TRP A 100 14.36 6.17 4.45
CA TRP A 100 14.38 4.76 4.11
C TRP A 100 13.76 3.90 5.20
N LEU A 101 14.10 4.15 6.47
CA LEU A 101 13.54 3.44 7.61
C LEU A 101 12.00 3.47 7.61
N LEU A 102 11.40 4.63 7.40
CA LEU A 102 9.94 4.77 7.33
C LEU A 102 9.35 4.14 6.07
N LEU A 103 10.02 4.27 4.93
CA LEU A 103 9.52 3.74 3.66
C LEU A 103 9.54 2.23 3.61
N SER A 104 10.59 1.58 4.09
CA SER A 104 10.66 0.12 4.00
C SER A 104 9.86 -0.59 5.10
N SER A 105 9.51 0.07 6.24
CA SER A 105 8.44 -0.43 7.13
C SER A 105 7.09 -0.21 6.49
N PHE A 106 6.99 0.89 5.73
CA PHE A 106 5.94 1.29 4.79
C PHE A 106 5.45 0.20 3.84
N LEU A 107 6.42 -0.37 3.15
CA LEU A 107 6.23 -0.95 1.82
C LEU A 107 5.30 -2.15 1.82
N LYS A 108 5.52 -3.10 2.74
CA LYS A 108 4.72 -4.32 2.79
C LYS A 108 3.30 -4.05 3.33
N PRO A 109 3.08 -3.26 4.40
CA PRO A 109 1.75 -2.82 4.81
C PRO A 109 0.97 -2.12 3.70
N PHE A 110 1.62 -1.21 2.95
CA PHE A 110 1.01 -0.58 1.78
C PHE A 110 0.59 -1.62 0.75
N HIS A 111 1.51 -2.50 0.35
CA HIS A 111 1.26 -3.52 -0.66
C HIS A 111 0.11 -4.45 -0.27
N VAL A 112 0.08 -4.95 0.97
CA VAL A 112 -0.99 -5.84 1.46
C VAL A 112 -2.33 -5.11 1.45
N SER A 113 -2.37 -3.86 1.89
CA SER A 113 -3.59 -3.06 1.94
C SER A 113 -4.13 -2.73 0.55
N ASP A 114 -3.27 -2.24 -0.34
CA ASP A 114 -3.59 -1.94 -1.75
C ASP A 114 -4.07 -3.20 -2.48
N SER A 115 -3.36 -4.31 -2.31
CA SER A 115 -3.70 -5.58 -2.93
C SER A 115 -5.05 -6.09 -2.45
N ALA A 116 -5.28 -6.12 -1.14
CA ALA A 116 -6.54 -6.61 -0.58
C ALA A 116 -7.73 -5.75 -1.02
N PHE A 117 -7.59 -4.42 -0.98
CA PHE A 117 -8.61 -3.48 -1.44
C PHE A 117 -8.96 -3.69 -2.92
N ARG A 118 -7.98 -3.64 -3.81
CA ARG A 118 -8.20 -3.74 -5.26
C ARG A 118 -8.71 -5.12 -5.66
N SER A 119 -8.29 -6.17 -4.96
CA SER A 119 -8.68 -7.54 -5.27
C SER A 119 -10.16 -7.81 -5.03
N ILE A 120 -10.86 -7.04 -4.18
CA ILE A 120 -12.31 -7.18 -4.00
C ILE A 120 -13.02 -6.93 -5.33
N ALA A 121 -12.75 -5.79 -5.97
CA ALA A 121 -13.37 -5.42 -7.23
C ALA A 121 -12.85 -6.26 -8.40
N ALA A 122 -11.55 -6.57 -8.44
CA ALA A 122 -10.94 -7.23 -9.59
C ALA A 122 -11.23 -8.74 -9.70
N PHE A 123 -11.39 -9.43 -8.57
CA PHE A 123 -11.41 -10.90 -8.56
C PHE A 123 -12.66 -11.51 -7.90
N GLY A 124 -13.55 -10.70 -7.33
CA GLY A 124 -14.72 -11.19 -6.61
C GLY A 124 -14.36 -12.27 -5.59
N GLU A 125 -15.10 -13.38 -5.61
CA GLU A 125 -14.96 -14.49 -4.66
C GLU A 125 -13.77 -15.42 -4.89
N LYS A 126 -12.88 -15.14 -5.85
CA LYS A 126 -11.65 -15.92 -6.02
C LYS A 126 -10.64 -15.61 -4.91
N TRP A 127 -10.96 -15.92 -3.65
CA TRP A 127 -10.32 -15.37 -2.43
C TRP A 127 -8.80 -15.59 -2.32
N THR A 128 -8.26 -16.60 -2.98
CA THR A 128 -6.82 -16.87 -3.06
C THR A 128 -6.09 -15.96 -4.05
N ARG A 129 -6.80 -15.37 -5.01
CA ARG A 129 -6.21 -14.49 -6.02
C ARG A 129 -5.92 -13.12 -5.44
N HIS A 130 -4.72 -12.60 -5.61
CA HIS A 130 -4.39 -11.26 -5.14
C HIS A 130 -3.39 -10.57 -6.05
N PHE A 131 -3.36 -9.26 -5.99
CA PHE A 131 -2.35 -8.47 -6.70
C PHE A 131 -0.98 -8.66 -6.04
N THR A 132 0.01 -9.11 -6.81
CA THR A 132 1.43 -9.07 -6.41
C THR A 132 2.06 -7.74 -6.80
N SER A 133 1.47 -7.03 -7.77
CA SER A 133 1.86 -5.71 -8.22
C SER A 133 0.64 -4.93 -8.73
N TYR A 134 0.83 -3.82 -9.44
CA TYR A 134 -0.30 -3.12 -10.05
C TYR A 134 -0.91 -3.88 -11.23
N THR A 135 -0.08 -4.58 -12.00
CA THR A 135 -0.45 -5.21 -13.27
C THR A 135 -0.35 -6.75 -13.26
N ARG A 136 0.06 -7.33 -12.13
CA ARG A 136 0.21 -8.77 -11.94
C ARG A 136 -0.57 -9.30 -10.75
N PHE A 137 -0.91 -10.57 -10.81
CA PHE A 137 -1.57 -11.31 -9.74
C PHE A 137 -0.87 -12.63 -9.44
N MET A 138 -1.20 -13.21 -8.29
CA MET A 138 -0.89 -14.59 -7.95
C MET A 138 -2.14 -15.26 -7.40
N ASP A 139 -2.26 -16.56 -7.62
CA ASP A 139 -3.38 -17.38 -7.20
C ASP A 139 -2.96 -18.84 -7.13
N VAL A 140 -3.72 -19.67 -6.42
CA VAL A 140 -3.41 -21.10 -6.26
C VAL A 140 -3.35 -21.87 -7.58
N GLU A 141 -4.10 -21.43 -8.58
CA GLU A 141 -4.10 -21.98 -9.94
C GLU A 141 -2.75 -21.75 -10.67
N TYR A 142 -1.98 -20.73 -10.28
CA TYR A 142 -0.76 -20.29 -10.99
C TYR A 142 0.52 -20.51 -10.16
N ILE A 143 0.44 -21.20 -9.04
CA ILE A 143 1.60 -21.42 -8.16
C ILE A 143 2.70 -22.21 -8.86
N GLU A 144 2.35 -23.25 -9.63
CA GLU A 144 3.32 -24.03 -10.38
C GLU A 144 4.11 -23.17 -11.37
N GLN A 145 3.42 -22.30 -12.12
CA GLN A 145 4.07 -21.35 -13.02
C GLN A 145 5.02 -20.42 -12.26
N TYR A 146 4.59 -19.89 -11.12
CA TYR A 146 5.41 -18.99 -10.31
C TYR A 146 6.66 -19.67 -9.77
N THR A 147 6.52 -20.87 -9.20
CA THR A 147 7.65 -21.62 -8.62
C THR A 147 8.58 -22.17 -9.70
N ALA A 148 8.05 -22.69 -10.80
CA ALA A 148 8.87 -23.16 -11.92
C ALA A 148 9.70 -22.01 -12.52
N ALA A 149 9.15 -20.80 -12.57
CA ALA A 149 9.87 -19.61 -13.05
C ALA A 149 11.06 -19.19 -12.15
N SER A 150 11.17 -19.71 -10.93
CA SER A 150 12.35 -19.48 -10.08
C SER A 150 13.51 -20.41 -10.40
N GLY A 151 13.27 -21.52 -11.11
CA GLY A 151 14.28 -22.56 -11.33
C GLY A 151 14.65 -23.35 -10.07
N THR A 152 13.84 -23.30 -9.01
CA THR A 152 14.10 -24.02 -7.76
C THR A 152 14.21 -25.55 -7.99
N PRO A 153 15.19 -26.24 -7.39
CA PRO A 153 15.23 -27.70 -7.38
C PRO A 153 14.17 -28.31 -6.43
N HIS A 154 13.55 -27.50 -5.56
CA HIS A 154 12.59 -27.90 -4.52
C HIS A 154 11.13 -27.58 -4.91
N LEU A 155 10.78 -27.87 -6.17
CA LEU A 155 9.51 -27.44 -6.77
C LEU A 155 8.28 -27.88 -5.96
N GLU A 156 8.20 -29.14 -5.55
CA GLU A 156 7.04 -29.68 -4.82
C GLU A 156 6.85 -29.01 -3.45
N GLU A 157 7.93 -28.86 -2.67
CA GLU A 157 7.91 -28.18 -1.39
C GLU A 157 7.54 -26.70 -1.53
N ALA A 158 8.12 -26.02 -2.52
CA ALA A 158 7.84 -24.61 -2.82
C ALA A 158 6.37 -24.40 -3.18
N MET A 159 5.80 -25.28 -4.01
CA MET A 159 4.40 -25.25 -4.39
C MET A 159 3.49 -25.49 -3.18
N ARG A 160 3.80 -26.49 -2.34
CA ARG A 160 3.03 -26.79 -1.12
C ARG A 160 3.02 -25.60 -0.16
N MET A 161 4.19 -25.00 0.08
CA MET A 161 4.34 -23.84 0.95
C MET A 161 3.59 -22.62 0.40
N SER A 162 3.70 -22.34 -0.90
CA SER A 162 2.94 -21.25 -1.53
C SER A 162 1.43 -21.48 -1.43
N ARG A 163 0.93 -22.70 -1.68
CA ARG A 163 -0.52 -22.99 -1.56
C ARG A 163 -1.01 -22.75 -0.14
N HIS A 164 -0.24 -23.23 0.85
CA HIS A 164 -0.52 -22.99 2.25
C HIS A 164 -0.56 -21.49 2.57
N HIS A 165 0.41 -20.70 2.09
CA HIS A 165 0.43 -19.26 2.29
C HIS A 165 -0.84 -18.58 1.73
N HIS A 166 -1.28 -18.96 0.53
CA HIS A 166 -2.47 -18.35 -0.09
C HIS A 166 -3.76 -18.68 0.70
N GLU A 167 -3.91 -19.93 1.14
CA GLU A 167 -5.09 -20.35 1.90
C GLU A 167 -5.12 -19.78 3.33
N GLN A 168 -3.97 -19.71 4.01
CA GLN A 168 -3.91 -19.32 5.42
C GLN A 168 -3.65 -17.82 5.65
N ASN A 169 -3.08 -17.13 4.67
CA ASN A 169 -2.70 -15.72 4.82
C ASN A 169 -3.45 -14.81 3.85
N VAL A 170 -3.39 -15.08 2.55
CA VAL A 170 -3.99 -14.19 1.53
C VAL A 170 -5.51 -14.20 1.64
N LYS A 171 -6.12 -15.38 1.63
CA LYS A 171 -7.58 -15.54 1.62
C LYS A 171 -8.27 -14.91 2.84
N PRO A 172 -7.85 -15.17 4.09
CA PRO A 172 -8.47 -14.56 5.25
C PRO A 172 -8.41 -13.03 5.23
N VAL A 173 -7.26 -12.46 4.85
CA VAL A 173 -7.11 -10.99 4.76
C VAL A 173 -8.07 -10.41 3.73
N ARG A 174 -8.20 -11.04 2.55
CA ARG A 174 -9.15 -10.59 1.54
C ARG A 174 -10.60 -10.69 2.00
N MET A 175 -10.96 -11.75 2.73
CA MET A 175 -12.29 -11.90 3.31
C MET A 175 -12.57 -10.83 4.38
N ASP A 176 -11.59 -10.49 5.22
CA ASP A 176 -11.72 -9.44 6.23
C ASP A 176 -11.90 -8.05 5.58
N TYR A 177 -11.13 -7.77 4.51
CA TYR A 177 -11.30 -6.56 3.70
C TYR A 177 -12.67 -6.51 3.02
N ALA A 178 -13.14 -7.62 2.45
CA ALA A 178 -14.46 -7.68 1.82
C ALA A 178 -15.60 -7.50 2.83
N ARG A 179 -15.46 -8.07 4.04
CA ARG A 179 -16.42 -7.90 5.14
C ARG A 179 -16.45 -6.46 5.63
N PHE A 180 -15.28 -5.84 5.80
CA PHE A 180 -15.22 -4.44 6.22
C PHE A 180 -15.72 -3.50 5.13
N GLY A 181 -15.38 -3.77 3.86
CA GLY A 181 -15.74 -2.94 2.72
C GLY A 181 -15.26 -1.50 2.89
N PRO A 182 -13.93 -1.26 2.97
CA PRO A 182 -13.40 0.09 3.19
C PRO A 182 -13.76 1.01 2.02
N SER A 183 -14.08 2.27 2.29
CA SER A 183 -14.10 3.32 1.25
C SER A 183 -12.68 3.74 0.85
N GLU A 184 -12.55 4.53 -0.22
CA GLU A 184 -11.24 5.11 -0.59
C GLU A 184 -10.69 6.04 0.49
N GLU A 185 -11.56 6.80 1.18
CA GLU A 185 -11.17 7.65 2.31
C GLU A 185 -10.68 6.83 3.51
N GLU A 186 -11.35 5.71 3.81
CA GLU A 186 -10.94 4.79 4.87
C GLU A 186 -9.62 4.09 4.54
N LEU A 187 -9.43 3.67 3.28
CA LEU A 187 -8.15 3.15 2.81
C LEU A 187 -7.04 4.19 2.92
N ALA A 188 -7.27 5.42 2.46
CA ALA A 188 -6.30 6.50 2.53
C ALA A 188 -5.90 6.81 3.99
N ALA A 189 -6.90 6.88 4.90
CA ALA A 189 -6.65 7.04 6.32
C ALA A 189 -5.84 5.88 6.90
N MET A 190 -6.20 4.64 6.58
CA MET A 190 -5.47 3.45 7.01
C MET A 190 -4.02 3.48 6.52
N LEU A 191 -3.76 3.78 5.25
CA LEU A 191 -2.41 3.92 4.70
C LEU A 191 -1.59 4.97 5.46
N GLY A 192 -2.18 6.12 5.79
CA GLY A 192 -1.50 7.13 6.61
C GLY A 192 -1.23 6.66 8.04
N LEU A 193 -2.15 5.92 8.65
CA LEU A 193 -1.97 5.35 10.00
C LEU A 193 -0.88 4.28 10.03
N VAL A 194 -0.85 3.37 9.05
CA VAL A 194 0.19 2.32 8.99
C VAL A 194 1.56 2.89 8.58
N PHE A 195 1.62 3.98 7.82
CA PHE A 195 2.88 4.69 7.55
C PHE A 195 3.52 5.20 8.84
N TRP A 196 2.71 5.81 9.71
CA TRP A 196 3.17 6.35 11.00
C TRP A 196 3.14 5.31 12.14
N ASN A 197 3.00 4.03 11.81
CA ASN A 197 3.18 2.94 12.76
C ASN A 197 4.65 2.55 12.83
N ILE A 198 5.42 3.36 13.54
CA ILE A 198 6.87 3.20 13.70
C ILE A 198 7.12 2.10 14.74
N ASP A 199 8.00 1.15 14.39
CA ASP A 199 8.48 0.13 15.32
C ASP A 199 9.38 0.77 16.38
N MET A 200 9.01 0.60 17.65
CA MET A 200 9.70 1.20 18.80
C MET A 200 11.00 0.48 19.15
N ASP A 201 11.27 -0.68 18.54
CA ASP A 201 12.49 -1.46 18.76
C ASP A 201 13.72 -0.85 18.06
N ARG A 202 13.54 0.24 17.31
CA ARG A 202 14.63 0.95 16.62
C ARG A 202 14.90 2.30 17.25
N GLU A 203 16.17 2.70 17.20
CA GLU A 203 16.57 4.06 17.57
C GLU A 203 16.02 5.05 16.55
N VAL A 204 14.90 5.69 16.91
CA VAL A 204 14.27 6.75 16.12
C VAL A 204 14.32 8.04 16.92
N ARG A 205 14.67 9.16 16.26
CA ARG A 205 14.69 10.48 16.90
C ARG A 205 13.31 10.79 17.50
N HIS A 206 13.29 11.29 18.73
CA HIS A 206 12.05 11.68 19.42
C HIS A 206 11.17 12.62 18.61
N GLU A 207 11.78 13.55 17.86
CA GLU A 207 11.06 14.46 16.96
C GLU A 207 10.19 13.73 15.92
N ILE A 208 10.67 12.62 15.36
CA ILE A 208 9.92 11.81 14.38
C ILE A 208 8.72 11.14 15.07
N LEU A 209 8.89 10.67 16.31
CA LEU A 209 7.79 10.08 17.09
C LEU A 209 6.71 11.12 17.40
N ASP A 210 7.10 12.36 17.71
CA ASP A 210 6.18 13.48 17.91
C ASP A 210 5.44 13.83 16.62
N ILE A 211 6.14 13.88 15.48
CA ILE A 211 5.53 14.09 14.15
C ILE A 211 4.52 12.98 13.85
N ALA A 212 4.89 11.72 14.07
CA ALA A 212 4.02 10.56 13.88
C ALA A 212 2.76 10.64 14.76
N GLY A 213 2.90 11.05 16.03
CA GLY A 213 1.78 11.30 16.93
C GLY A 213 0.82 12.37 16.40
N ARG A 214 1.35 13.50 15.91
CA ARG A 214 0.53 14.58 15.33
C ARG A 214 -0.23 14.12 14.09
N TYR A 215 0.42 13.39 13.17
CA TYR A 215 -0.25 12.90 11.96
C TYR A 215 -1.33 11.87 12.28
N ARG A 216 -1.08 10.92 13.19
CA ARG A 216 -2.11 9.94 13.60
C ARG A 216 -3.34 10.63 14.18
N THR A 217 -3.15 11.60 15.08
CA THR A 217 -4.24 12.41 15.65
C THR A 217 -5.00 13.15 14.54
N ARG A 218 -4.28 13.84 13.65
CA ARG A 218 -4.90 14.60 12.55
C ARG A 218 -5.70 13.70 11.61
N ILE A 219 -5.19 12.52 11.27
CA ILE A 219 -5.89 11.53 10.42
C ILE A 219 -7.17 11.04 11.09
N LEU A 220 -7.11 10.65 12.37
CA LEU A 220 -8.29 10.16 13.11
C LEU A 220 -9.35 11.26 13.29
N GLU A 221 -8.94 12.50 13.55
CA GLU A 221 -9.86 13.64 13.64
C GLU A 221 -10.55 13.93 12.30
N ASP A 222 -9.80 13.86 11.20
CA ASP A 222 -10.33 14.08 9.85
C ASP A 222 -11.27 12.95 9.43
N LEU A 223 -10.96 11.71 9.81
CA LEU A 223 -11.81 10.54 9.59
C LEU A 223 -13.11 10.65 10.39
N ARG A 224 -13.04 11.05 11.67
CA ARG A 224 -14.22 11.34 12.49
C ARG A 224 -15.10 12.41 11.85
N ARG A 225 -14.50 13.48 11.31
CA ARG A 225 -15.22 14.53 10.57
C ARG A 225 -15.84 13.99 9.28
N HIS A 226 -15.16 13.10 8.57
CA HIS A 226 -15.70 12.41 7.39
C HIS A 226 -16.95 11.60 7.74
N TYR A 227 -16.90 10.76 8.77
CA TYR A 227 -18.04 9.97 9.21
C TYR A 227 -19.22 10.82 9.69
N ALA A 228 -18.96 11.90 10.42
CA ALA A 228 -19.99 12.83 10.86
C ALA A 228 -20.73 13.47 9.67
N ARG A 229 -20.01 13.86 8.60
CA ARG A 229 -20.63 14.42 7.38
C ARG A 229 -21.47 13.41 6.61
N ARG A 230 -21.14 12.12 6.71
CA ARG A 230 -21.87 11.01 6.08
C ARG A 230 -23.01 10.47 6.94
N ASN A 231 -23.28 11.07 8.11
CA ASN A 231 -24.29 10.64 9.07
C ASN A 231 -24.12 9.18 9.53
N PHE A 232 -22.88 8.71 9.70
CA PHE A 232 -22.64 7.41 10.34
C PHE A 232 -23.00 7.49 11.82
N ALA A 233 -24.12 6.87 12.20
CA ALA A 233 -24.59 6.84 13.59
C ALA A 233 -23.58 6.14 14.53
N GLU A 234 -22.92 5.08 14.05
CA GLU A 234 -22.00 4.24 14.82
C GLU A 234 -20.53 4.45 14.39
N TYR A 235 -20.14 5.70 14.13
CA TYR A 235 -18.79 6.02 13.64
C TYR A 235 -17.66 5.52 14.58
N GLY A 236 -17.92 5.43 15.88
CA GLY A 236 -16.95 4.90 16.86
C GLY A 236 -16.65 3.42 16.62
N GLN A 237 -17.68 2.61 16.38
CA GLN A 237 -17.52 1.20 16.03
C GLN A 237 -16.78 1.05 14.70
N ARG A 238 -17.20 1.79 13.67
CA ARG A 238 -16.56 1.76 12.35
C ARG A 238 -15.07 2.11 12.41
N MET A 239 -14.71 3.12 13.20
CA MET A 239 -13.32 3.50 13.44
C MET A 239 -12.56 2.41 14.19
N GLY A 240 -13.17 1.76 15.18
CA GLY A 240 -12.58 0.61 15.88
C GLY A 240 -12.30 -0.57 14.95
N GLU A 241 -13.25 -0.91 14.07
CA GLU A 241 -13.09 -1.94 13.04
C GLU A 241 -11.96 -1.60 12.05
N LEU A 242 -11.83 -0.33 11.64
CA LEU A 242 -10.71 0.13 10.81
C LEU A 242 -9.36 -0.06 11.50
N MET A 243 -9.27 0.23 12.81
CA MET A 243 -8.05 0.01 13.59
C MET A 243 -7.73 -1.49 13.72
N CYS A 244 -8.73 -2.35 13.89
CA CYS A 244 -8.56 -3.80 13.84
C CYS A 244 -8.01 -4.25 12.49
N LEU A 245 -8.48 -3.65 11.38
CA LEU A 245 -7.97 -3.94 10.04
C LEU A 245 -6.50 -3.49 9.88
N CYS A 246 -6.13 -2.33 10.42
CA CYS A 246 -4.73 -1.87 10.45
C CYS A 246 -3.84 -2.90 11.16
N ASN A 247 -4.25 -3.36 12.34
CA ASN A 247 -3.52 -4.34 13.12
C ASN A 247 -3.42 -5.69 12.39
N LEU A 248 -4.50 -6.13 11.75
CA LEU A 248 -4.49 -7.34 10.93
C LEU A 248 -3.42 -7.26 9.84
N VAL A 249 -3.35 -6.13 9.11
CA VAL A 249 -2.32 -5.91 8.09
C VAL A 249 -0.92 -6.05 8.71
N LEU A 250 -0.64 -5.34 9.80
CA LEU A 250 0.67 -5.38 10.46
C LEU A 250 1.05 -6.79 10.95
N THR A 251 0.11 -7.53 11.54
CA THR A 251 0.32 -8.93 11.93
C THR A 251 0.65 -9.80 10.71
N LYS A 252 -0.08 -9.63 9.61
CA LYS A 252 0.13 -10.43 8.39
C LYS A 252 1.45 -10.10 7.70
N VAL A 253 1.88 -8.84 7.74
CA VAL A 253 3.22 -8.43 7.31
C VAL A 253 4.30 -9.12 8.14
N SER A 254 4.15 -9.18 9.47
CA SER A 254 5.09 -9.90 10.33
C SER A 254 5.18 -11.39 9.98
N MET A 255 4.05 -12.05 9.70
CA MET A 255 4.02 -13.45 9.24
C MET A 255 4.66 -13.65 7.86
N CYS A 256 4.61 -12.65 6.98
CA CYS A 256 5.24 -12.73 5.66
C CYS A 256 6.76 -12.91 5.76
N LYS A 257 7.42 -12.41 6.80
CA LYS A 257 8.87 -12.57 7.00
C LYS A 257 9.27 -14.05 7.02
N HIS A 258 8.55 -14.86 7.77
CA HIS A 258 8.76 -16.31 7.81
C HIS A 258 8.51 -16.96 6.44
N THR A 259 7.49 -16.51 5.70
CA THR A 259 7.21 -17.04 4.36
C THR A 259 8.36 -16.74 3.39
N PHE A 260 8.90 -15.51 3.43
CA PHE A 260 10.04 -15.12 2.58
C PHE A 260 11.33 -15.84 2.97
N GLU A 261 11.55 -16.10 4.25
CA GLU A 261 12.70 -16.90 4.71
C GLU A 261 12.63 -18.34 4.21
N VAL A 262 11.45 -18.97 4.32
CA VAL A 262 11.25 -20.32 3.77
C VAL A 262 11.37 -20.32 2.25
N ALA A 263 10.84 -19.31 1.56
CA ALA A 263 10.98 -19.18 0.11
C ALA A 263 12.46 -19.04 -0.32
N ARG A 264 13.29 -18.32 0.45
CA ARG A 264 14.73 -18.26 0.24
C ARG A 264 15.40 -19.61 0.43
N LEU A 265 15.09 -20.31 1.53
CA LEU A 265 15.64 -21.64 1.82
C LEU A 265 15.28 -22.70 0.77
N LEU A 266 14.19 -22.48 0.02
CA LEU A 266 13.76 -23.32 -1.08
C LEU A 266 14.19 -22.77 -2.45
N ASP A 267 15.12 -21.82 -2.54
CA ASP A 267 15.61 -21.23 -3.79
C ASP A 267 14.50 -20.67 -4.70
N VAL A 268 13.41 -20.18 -4.11
CA VAL A 268 12.32 -19.50 -4.84
C VAL A 268 12.63 -18.02 -5.03
N ILE A 269 13.36 -17.43 -4.08
CA ILE A 269 13.75 -16.03 -4.07
C ILE A 269 15.21 -15.94 -3.68
N GLU A 270 16.00 -15.20 -4.45
CA GLU A 270 17.43 -14.99 -4.20
C GLU A 270 17.63 -14.11 -2.94
N GLU A 271 18.70 -14.39 -2.19
CA GLU A 271 19.04 -13.69 -0.95
C GLU A 271 19.39 -12.21 -1.18
N ASP A 272 19.97 -11.87 -2.32
CA ASP A 272 20.32 -10.50 -2.71
C ASP A 272 19.18 -9.78 -3.46
N SER A 273 18.04 -10.46 -3.66
CA SER A 273 16.87 -9.83 -4.26
C SER A 273 16.38 -8.68 -3.39
N PHE A 274 15.90 -7.62 -4.05
CA PHE A 274 15.27 -6.48 -3.40
C PHE A 274 14.03 -6.91 -2.62
N ALA A 275 13.24 -7.83 -3.18
CA ALA A 275 12.05 -8.36 -2.53
C ALA A 275 12.37 -9.04 -1.19
N TYR A 276 13.43 -9.85 -1.12
CA TYR A 276 13.85 -10.50 0.12
C TYR A 276 14.54 -9.53 1.09
N THR A 277 15.45 -8.68 0.60
CA THR A 277 16.18 -7.71 1.43
C THR A 277 15.23 -6.78 2.20
N LEU A 278 14.12 -6.39 1.56
CA LEU A 278 13.07 -5.60 2.21
C LEU A 278 12.33 -6.35 3.33
N GLN A 279 12.21 -7.67 3.26
CA GLN A 279 11.56 -8.45 4.33
C GLN A 279 12.53 -8.79 5.46
N ARG A 280 13.83 -8.92 5.16
CA ARG A 280 14.85 -9.24 6.15
C ARG A 280 15.17 -8.05 7.06
N ASN A 281 15.27 -6.86 6.49
CA ASN A 281 15.65 -5.65 7.23
C ASN A 281 14.46 -5.00 7.96
N TYR A 282 13.34 -5.73 8.10
CA TYR A 282 12.15 -5.33 8.85
C TYR A 282 11.73 -6.40 9.80
#